data_AF-A0A2N3BIF4-F1
#
_entry.id   AF-A0A2N3BIF4-F1
#
_cell.length_a   1.000
_cell.length_b   1.000
_cell.length_c   1.000
_cell.angle_alpha   90.00
_cell.angle_beta   90.00
_cell.angle_gamma   90.00
#
_symmetry.space_group_name_H-M   'P 1'
#
loop_
_entity.id
_entity.type
_entity.pdbx_description
1 polymer ?
#
loop_
_entity_poly.entity_id
_entity_poly.type
_entity_poly.pdbx_seq_one_letter_code
_entity_poly.pdbx_strand_id
1 'polypeptide(L)'
;MDDLLREYLPIIIFLFMSFALGIVLIAAAAVIAVFNPDPEKVSAYECGFNAMDDARMKFDVRFYLVAILFIIFDLEVAFLFPWAVAFGSLSMVAFWSMMVFLGVLTVGFAYEWKKGALEWA
;
A
#
# COMPACT_ATOMS: atom_id res chain seq x y z
N MET A 1 25.35 10.36 16.92
CA MET A 1 25.22 10.66 15.48
C MET A 1 25.86 9.57 14.66
N ASP A 2 27.05 9.11 15.04
CA ASP A 2 27.76 8.03 14.33
C ASP A 2 27.02 6.69 14.36
N ASP A 3 26.35 6.34 15.47
CA ASP A 3 25.57 5.09 15.55
C ASP A 3 24.34 5.09 14.63
N LEU A 4 23.58 6.20 14.61
CA LEU A 4 22.49 6.43 13.65
C LEU A 4 22.98 6.33 12.20
N LEU A 5 24.13 6.94 11.89
CA LEU A 5 24.74 6.82 10.56
C LEU A 5 25.11 5.36 10.25
N ARG A 6 25.70 4.62 11.17
CA ARG A 6 26.07 3.20 10.95
C ARG A 6 24.86 2.30 10.70
N GLU A 7 23.74 2.56 11.34
CA GLU A 7 22.52 1.76 11.18
C GLU A 7 21.74 2.11 9.90
N TYR A 8 21.61 3.40 9.58
CA TYR A 8 20.75 3.86 8.47
C TYR A 8 21.50 4.01 7.14
N LEU A 9 22.81 4.29 7.15
CA LEU A 9 23.60 4.44 5.92
C LEU A 9 23.58 3.19 5.04
N PRO A 10 23.72 1.95 5.57
CA PRO A 10 23.60 0.74 4.75
C PRO A 10 22.24 0.61 4.06
N ILE A 11 21.16 0.98 4.75
CA ILE A 11 19.79 0.95 4.21
C ILE A 11 19.69 1.89 3.00
N ILE A 12 20.20 3.12 3.13
CA ILE A 12 20.18 4.12 2.06
C ILE A 12 21.03 3.67 0.88
N ILE A 13 22.24 3.14 1.14
CA ILE A 13 23.12 2.62 0.10
C ILE A 13 22.43 1.48 -0.66
N PHE A 14 21.81 0.54 0.05
CA PHE A 14 21.11 -0.59 -0.55
C PHE A 14 19.90 -0.13 -1.39
N LEU A 15 19.14 0.83 -0.91
CA LEU A 15 18.02 1.42 -1.64
C LEU A 15 18.49 2.11 -2.94
N PHE A 16 19.58 2.88 -2.86
CA PHE A 16 20.19 3.51 -4.02
C PHE A 16 20.70 2.48 -5.03
N MET A 17 21.42 1.45 -4.57
CA MET A 17 21.91 0.37 -5.43
C MET A 17 20.76 -0.37 -6.13
N SER A 18 19.70 -0.69 -5.40
CA SER A 18 18.52 -1.38 -5.96
C SER A 18 17.83 -0.53 -7.03
N PHE A 19 17.66 0.77 -6.75
CA PHE A 19 17.08 1.71 -7.70
C PHE A 19 17.96 1.93 -8.94
N ALA A 20 19.27 2.11 -8.74
CA ALA A 20 20.24 2.25 -9.81
C ALA A 20 20.28 1.01 -10.71
N LEU A 21 20.25 -0.19 -10.12
CA LEU A 21 20.16 -1.44 -10.87
C LEU A 21 18.87 -1.50 -11.70
N GLY A 22 17.73 -1.13 -11.11
CA GLY A 22 16.45 -1.05 -11.84
C GLY A 22 16.54 -0.13 -13.06
N ILE A 23 17.14 1.05 -12.91
CA ILE A 23 17.38 1.99 -14.02
C ILE A 23 18.31 1.37 -15.06
N VAL A 24 19.42 0.75 -14.65
CA VAL A 24 20.38 0.12 -15.57
C VAL A 24 19.71 -0.96 -16.40
N LEU A 25 18.85 -1.79 -15.79
CA LEU A 25 18.12 -2.84 -16.49
C LEU A 25 17.09 -2.27 -17.48
N ILE A 26 16.36 -1.23 -17.10
CA ILE A 26 15.42 -0.54 -18.01
C ILE A 26 16.19 0.14 -19.16
N ALA A 27 17.31 0.79 -18.88
CA ALA A 27 18.15 1.42 -19.89
C ALA A 27 18.79 0.39 -20.83
N ALA A 28 19.25 -0.74 -20.30
CA ALA A 28 19.76 -1.85 -21.09
C ALA A 28 18.68 -2.40 -22.01
N ALA A 29 17.45 -2.58 -21.51
CA ALA A 29 16.32 -2.99 -22.35
C ALA A 29 16.04 -1.96 -23.46
N ALA A 30 16.05 -0.67 -23.15
CA ALA A 30 15.82 0.38 -24.15
C ALA A 30 16.92 0.46 -25.23
N VAL A 31 18.18 0.15 -24.91
CA VAL A 31 19.31 0.21 -25.84
C VAL A 31 19.48 -1.09 -26.64
N ILE A 32 19.28 -2.25 -26.02
CA ILE A 32 19.52 -3.57 -26.62
C ILE A 32 18.29 -4.05 -27.40
N ALA A 33 17.07 -3.69 -26.97
CA ALA A 33 15.86 -4.18 -27.62
C ALA A 33 15.70 -3.61 -29.04
N VAL A 34 15.21 -4.46 -29.95
CA VAL A 34 14.82 -4.04 -31.29
C VAL A 34 13.55 -3.19 -31.19
N PHE A 35 13.69 -1.89 -31.40
CA PHE A 35 12.58 -0.95 -31.38
C PHE A 35 12.01 -0.75 -32.79
N ASN A 36 10.92 -1.45 -33.11
CA ASN A 36 10.20 -1.32 -34.38
C ASN A 36 8.68 -1.15 -34.12
N PRO A 37 8.24 0.04 -33.68
CA PRO A 37 6.85 0.33 -33.40
C PRO A 37 6.04 0.42 -34.70
N ASP A 38 4.89 -0.24 -34.72
CA ASP A 38 3.85 -0.05 -35.73
C ASP A 38 2.54 0.34 -35.04
N PRO A 39 1.59 0.97 -35.74
CA PRO A 39 0.34 1.47 -35.14
C PRO A 39 -0.46 0.40 -34.40
N GLU A 40 -0.38 -0.87 -34.82
CA GLU A 40 -1.07 -1.99 -34.17
C GLU A 40 -0.32 -2.48 -32.92
N LYS A 41 1.02 -2.52 -32.93
CA LYS A 41 1.81 -2.87 -31.72
C LYS A 41 1.66 -1.86 -30.58
N VAL A 42 1.36 -0.61 -30.90
CA VAL A 42 1.20 0.47 -29.90
C VAL A 42 -0.27 0.80 -29.61
N SER A 43 -1.21 0.10 -30.25
CA SER A 43 -2.64 0.25 -29.95
C SER A 43 -2.97 -0.42 -28.61
N ALA A 44 -4.06 0.03 -27.98
CA ALA A 44 -4.52 -0.60 -26.75
C ALA A 44 -5.00 -2.03 -27.03
N TYR A 45 -4.67 -2.96 -26.13
CA TYR A 45 -5.09 -4.34 -26.26
C TYR A 45 -6.60 -4.47 -25.97
N GLU A 46 -7.38 -4.73 -27.02
CA GLU A 46 -8.84 -4.99 -26.92
C GLU A 46 -9.21 -6.22 -27.78
N CYS A 47 -8.48 -7.34 -27.60
CA CYS A 47 -8.71 -8.60 -28.33
C CYS A 47 -8.75 -8.47 -29.87
N GLY A 48 -8.01 -7.52 -30.44
CA GLY A 48 -7.97 -7.27 -31.90
C GLY A 48 -9.00 -6.27 -32.41
N PHE A 49 -9.77 -5.64 -31.52
CA PHE A 49 -10.64 -4.52 -31.82
C PHE A 49 -9.97 -3.19 -31.47
N ASN A 50 -10.48 -2.10 -32.05
CA ASN A 50 -10.13 -0.76 -31.58
C ASN A 50 -10.66 -0.59 -30.15
N ALA A 51 -9.95 0.17 -29.31
CA ALA A 51 -10.40 0.47 -27.95
C ALA A 51 -11.84 1.02 -27.97
N MET A 52 -12.77 0.26 -27.39
CA MET A 52 -14.19 0.58 -27.36
C MET A 52 -14.55 1.17 -26.00
N ASP A 53 -14.09 2.39 -25.67
CA ASP A 53 -14.76 3.27 -24.71
C ASP A 53 -13.99 4.57 -24.43
N ASP A 54 -14.68 5.54 -23.80
CA ASP A 54 -14.03 6.66 -23.13
C ASP A 54 -13.38 6.18 -21.81
N ALA A 55 -12.07 6.38 -21.65
CA ALA A 55 -11.30 5.99 -20.46
C ALA A 55 -11.72 6.73 -19.17
N ARG A 56 -12.75 7.58 -19.23
CA ARG A 56 -13.28 8.41 -18.13
C ARG A 56 -14.52 7.81 -17.47
N MET A 57 -14.65 6.49 -17.47
CA MET A 57 -15.70 5.81 -16.74
C MET A 57 -15.57 6.03 -15.22
N LYS A 58 -16.71 6.13 -14.53
CA LYS A 58 -16.74 6.23 -13.07
C LYS A 58 -16.32 4.88 -12.50
N PHE A 59 -15.23 4.86 -11.75
CA PHE A 59 -14.81 3.70 -10.97
C PHE A 59 -15.81 3.42 -9.85
N ASP A 60 -15.93 2.14 -9.47
CA ASP A 60 -16.82 1.73 -8.39
C ASP A 60 -16.37 2.37 -7.05
N VAL A 61 -17.34 2.90 -6.28
CA VAL A 61 -17.11 3.53 -4.97
C VAL A 61 -16.55 2.52 -3.95
N ARG A 62 -16.69 1.21 -4.20
CA ARG A 62 -16.13 0.15 -3.36
C ARG A 62 -14.62 0.30 -3.13
N PHE A 63 -13.84 0.72 -4.13
CA PHE A 63 -12.40 0.96 -3.94
C PHE A 63 -12.12 2.07 -2.92
N TYR A 64 -12.94 3.11 -2.91
CA TYR A 64 -12.85 4.20 -1.95
C TYR A 64 -13.22 3.75 -0.53
N LEU A 65 -14.25 2.92 -0.37
CA LEU A 65 -14.64 2.37 0.93
C LEU A 65 -13.52 1.52 1.54
N VAL A 66 -12.91 0.64 0.74
CA VAL A 66 -11.77 -0.19 1.18
C VAL A 66 -10.56 0.66 1.54
N ALA A 67 -10.25 1.71 0.76
CA ALA A 67 -9.12 2.60 1.04
C ALA A 67 -9.29 3.37 2.36
N ILE A 68 -10.48 3.89 2.65
CA ILE A 68 -10.75 4.57 3.93
C ILE A 68 -10.63 3.60 5.09
N LEU A 69 -11.18 2.39 4.95
CA LEU A 69 -11.10 1.38 5.99
C LEU A 69 -9.64 0.99 6.26
N PHE A 70 -8.83 0.83 5.21
CA PHE A 70 -7.40 0.58 5.33
C PHE A 70 -6.69 1.71 6.10
N ILE A 71 -6.99 2.98 5.83
CA ILE A 71 -6.38 4.11 6.55
C ILE A 71 -6.70 4.07 8.05
N ILE A 72 -7.94 3.72 8.41
CA ILE A 72 -8.35 3.61 9.82
C ILE A 72 -7.60 2.47 10.51
N PHE A 73 -7.49 1.31 9.87
CA PHE A 73 -6.74 0.17 10.41
C PHE A 73 -5.23 0.41 10.48
N ASP A 74 -4.65 1.11 9.51
CA ASP A 74 -3.23 1.46 9.53
C ASP A 74 -2.93 2.40 10.71
N LEU A 75 -3.82 3.36 10.98
CA LEU A 75 -3.76 4.21 12.17
C LEU A 75 -3.88 3.39 13.46
N GLU A 76 -4.79 2.41 13.53
CA GLU A 76 -4.91 1.51 14.67
C GLU A 76 -3.57 0.81 14.99
N VAL A 77 -2.94 0.25 13.97
CA VAL A 77 -1.65 -0.44 14.10
C VAL A 77 -0.55 0.54 14.53
N ALA A 78 -0.54 1.77 14.00
CA ALA A 78 0.40 2.81 14.41
C ALA A 78 0.28 3.16 15.91
N PHE A 79 -0.92 3.11 16.50
CA PHE A 79 -1.11 3.27 17.95
C PHE A 79 -0.78 2.00 18.75
N LEU A 80 -1.00 0.82 18.17
CA LEU A 80 -0.72 -0.46 18.81
C LEU A 80 0.79 -0.69 18.99
N PHE A 81 1.62 -0.28 18.03
CA PHE A 81 3.07 -0.50 18.06
C PHE A 81 3.77 0.08 19.30
N PRO A 82 3.65 1.39 19.63
CA PRO A 82 4.27 1.95 20.82
C PRO A 82 3.79 1.28 22.12
N TRP A 83 2.50 0.93 22.19
CA TRP A 83 1.94 0.22 23.33
C TRP A 83 2.51 -1.19 23.48
N ALA A 84 2.65 -1.93 22.38
CA ALA A 84 3.21 -3.27 22.37
C ALA A 84 4.70 -3.27 22.77
N VAL A 85 5.49 -2.32 22.24
CA VAL A 85 6.91 -2.17 22.58
C VAL A 85 7.12 -1.80 24.05
N ALA A 86 6.25 -0.95 24.62
CA ALA A 86 6.36 -0.50 26.01
C ALA A 86 5.69 -1.43 27.04
N PHE A 87 5.01 -2.50 26.60
CA PHE A 87 4.06 -3.28 27.40
C PHE A 87 4.56 -3.69 28.79
N GLY A 88 5.83 -4.12 28.90
CA GLY A 88 6.41 -4.56 30.18
C GLY A 88 6.52 -3.48 31.26
N SER A 89 6.39 -2.20 30.89
CA SER A 89 6.44 -1.05 31.80
C SER A 89 5.10 -0.35 31.98
N LEU A 90 4.05 -0.83 31.31
CA LEU A 90 2.73 -0.20 31.33
C LEU A 90 1.95 -0.55 32.60
N SER A 91 1.15 0.42 33.05
CA SER A 91 0.21 0.20 34.14
C SER A 91 -1.00 -0.63 33.68
N MET A 92 -1.71 -1.23 34.63
CA MET A 92 -2.97 -1.93 34.34
C MET A 92 -4.02 -1.01 33.68
N VAL A 93 -3.96 0.29 33.96
CA VAL A 93 -4.81 1.30 33.31
C VAL A 93 -4.48 1.39 31.81
N ALA A 94 -3.20 1.51 31.45
CA ALA A 94 -2.77 1.56 30.05
C ALA A 94 -3.10 0.27 29.28
N PHE A 95 -3.06 -0.89 29.95
CA PHE A 95 -3.55 -2.14 29.38
C PHE A 95 -5.04 -2.05 29.01
N TRP A 96 -5.89 -1.71 29.98
CA TRP A 96 -7.34 -1.64 29.77
C TRP A 96 -7.75 -0.52 28.82
N SER A 97 -7.05 0.63 28.81
CA SER A 97 -7.27 1.69 27.83
C SER A 97 -7.07 1.19 26.40
N MET A 98 -6.04 0.39 26.15
CA MET A 98 -5.83 -0.20 24.82
C MET A 98 -6.89 -1.26 24.50
N MET A 99 -7.30 -2.09 25.47
CA MET A 99 -8.38 -3.06 25.24
C MET A 99 -9.70 -2.37 24.87
N VAL A 100 -10.02 -1.24 25.49
CA VAL A 100 -11.19 -0.44 25.12
C VAL A 100 -11.03 0.16 23.73
N PHE A 101 -9.84 0.71 23.41
CA PHE A 101 -9.55 1.26 22.08
C PHE A 101 -9.75 0.22 20.96
N LEU A 102 -9.14 -0.97 21.10
CA LEU A 102 -9.31 -2.07 20.16
C LEU A 102 -10.77 -2.54 20.10
N GLY A 103 -11.45 -2.59 21.24
CA GLY A 103 -12.87 -2.96 21.30
C GLY A 103 -13.76 -2.02 20.50
N VAL A 104 -13.57 -0.71 20.62
CA VAL A 104 -14.34 0.30 19.87
C VAL A 104 -14.11 0.15 18.36
N LEU A 105 -12.87 -0.02 17.93
CA LEU A 105 -12.54 -0.17 16.51
C LEU A 105 -13.05 -1.50 15.93
N THR A 106 -12.93 -2.60 16.70
CA THR A 106 -13.48 -3.91 16.33
C THR A 106 -15.00 -3.84 16.14
N VAL A 107 -15.71 -3.09 16.99
CA VAL A 107 -17.16 -2.86 16.83
C VAL A 107 -17.46 -2.05 15.56
N GLY A 108 -16.67 -1.01 15.27
CA GLY A 108 -16.78 -0.24 14.03
C GLY A 108 -16.61 -1.13 12.79
N PHE A 109 -15.58 -1.96 12.78
CA PHE A 109 -15.33 -2.93 11.71
C PHE A 109 -16.46 -3.95 11.55
N ALA A 110 -16.95 -4.52 12.66
CA ALA A 110 -18.06 -5.47 12.63
C ALA A 110 -19.34 -4.83 12.07
N TYR A 111 -19.57 -3.54 12.35
CA TYR A 111 -20.69 -2.79 11.78
C TYR A 111 -20.55 -2.63 10.26
N GLU A 112 -19.37 -2.23 9.77
CA GLU A 112 -19.11 -2.05 8.35
C GLU A 112 -19.19 -3.36 7.57
N TRP A 113 -18.68 -4.45 8.16
CA TRP A 113 -18.84 -5.80 7.63
C TRP A 113 -20.31 -6.15 7.47
N LYS A 114 -21.12 -5.96 8.52
CA LYS A 114 -22.56 -6.26 8.50
C LYS A 114 -23.31 -5.38 7.48
N LYS A 115 -22.82 -4.17 7.21
CA LYS A 115 -23.38 -3.27 6.19
C LYS A 115 -22.97 -3.62 4.75
N GLY A 116 -22.14 -4.63 4.55
CA GLY A 116 -21.70 -5.05 3.22
C GLY A 116 -20.68 -4.10 2.59
N ALA A 117 -20.02 -3.23 3.38
CA ALA A 117 -18.98 -2.34 2.86
C ALA A 117 -17.76 -3.10 2.30
N LEU A 118 -17.63 -4.38 2.67
CA LEU A 118 -16.59 -5.31 2.27
C LEU A 118 -17.05 -6.34 1.22
N GLU A 119 -18.30 -6.28 0.77
CA GLU A 119 -18.81 -7.26 -0.20
C GLU A 119 -18.33 -6.94 -1.62
N TRP A 120 -17.72 -7.95 -2.24
CA TRP A 120 -17.08 -7.87 -3.55
C TRP A 120 -17.68 -8.85 -4.57
N ALA A 121 -18.92 -9.27 -4.30
CA ALA A 121 -19.76 -10.08 -5.19
C ALA A 121 -20.82 -9.21 -5.89
#